data_AF-A0A855X9T4-F1
#
_entry.id   AF-A0A855X9T4-F1
#
_cell.length_a   1.000
_cell.length_b   1.000
_cell.length_c   1.000
_cell.angle_alpha   90.00
_cell.angle_beta   90.00
_cell.angle_gamma   90.00
#
_symmetry.space_group_name_H-M   'P 1'
#
loop_
_entity.id
_entity.type
_entity.pdbx_description
1 polymer ?
#
loop_
_entity_poly.entity_id
_entity_poly.type
_entity_poly.pdbx_seq_one_letter_code
_entity_poly.pdbx_strand_id
1 'polypeptide(L)'
;MSRKLILLLMAAAMLLWVAGCSNNPVGDKTSSTNISTEFGGFTTSNEAPAFGDPTLSAEAGSEVAVNDPLATAPRFSSLINDPNAGLYHFRAVWGHLRYDSTVTIPTNWDGSLTLTRGLELVRRVIAFEPGDSLLPRTSPTLIEWASQTTVSFDGIAVDLFVPPMGPTYDTTITVVVDSLGDTTNVVVIDTVPAAPVTLEFKTGPYTRTFTLPELVSLDTIVTLSDSSAIAFSAYEIEHIPCPRGALMGHWGFDSTGTGEFRGKWIGRHGELQGFLDGNFMTDSLGRQIFFGKWIDQNGFFQGLLKGTWGPHPNRHASERGKIRGGGWFYGQIFNANADQIGVLKGHYKGSESLNNGFFWGRWKLNCPGAPGEDDGMGEPREGDDD
;
A
#
# COMPACT_ATOMS: atom_id res chain seq x y z
N MET A 1 45.89 -20.12 38.92
CA MET A 1 45.70 -20.38 37.47
C MET A 1 44.48 -19.65 36.87
N SER A 2 43.42 -19.30 37.62
CA SER A 2 42.17 -18.76 37.05
C SER A 2 42.25 -17.34 36.45
N ARG A 3 43.07 -16.42 36.99
CA ARG A 3 43.17 -15.04 36.50
C ARG A 3 43.70 -14.91 35.07
N LYS A 4 44.62 -15.79 34.64
CA LYS A 4 45.18 -15.75 33.28
C LYS A 4 44.18 -16.25 32.23
N LEU A 5 43.27 -17.14 32.61
CA LEU A 5 42.23 -17.67 31.71
C LEU A 5 41.14 -16.63 31.41
N ILE A 6 40.73 -15.84 32.41
CA ILE A 6 39.71 -14.78 32.26
C ILE A 6 40.21 -13.65 31.33
N LEU A 7 41.49 -13.28 31.43
CA LEU A 7 42.10 -12.27 30.55
C LEU A 7 42.18 -12.75 29.09
N LEU A 8 42.46 -14.03 28.87
CA LEU A 8 42.49 -14.63 27.53
C LEU A 8 41.09 -14.71 26.90
N LEU A 9 40.06 -15.04 27.70
CA LEU A 9 38.67 -15.04 27.24
C LEU A 9 38.14 -13.64 26.93
N MET A 10 38.49 -12.61 27.72
CA MET A 10 38.12 -11.23 27.41
C MET A 10 38.85 -10.69 26.17
N ALA A 11 40.12 -11.03 25.96
CA ALA A 11 40.85 -10.64 24.76
C ALA A 11 40.30 -11.33 23.49
N ALA A 12 39.91 -12.60 23.57
CA ALA A 12 39.25 -13.32 22.48
C ALA A 12 37.84 -12.77 22.18
N ALA A 13 37.08 -12.38 23.21
CA ALA A 13 35.79 -11.73 23.05
C ALA A 13 35.92 -10.33 22.42
N MET A 14 36.95 -9.54 22.76
CA MET A 14 37.21 -8.26 22.08
C MET A 14 37.66 -8.44 20.62
N LEU A 15 38.43 -9.47 20.29
CA LEU A 15 38.82 -9.77 18.90
C LEU A 15 37.62 -10.16 18.03
N LEU A 16 36.61 -10.82 18.59
CA LEU A 16 35.35 -11.12 17.88
C LEU A 16 34.50 -9.87 17.63
N TRP A 17 34.64 -8.80 18.44
CA TRP A 17 33.94 -7.54 18.20
C TRP A 17 34.59 -6.67 17.11
N VAL A 18 35.90 -6.83 16.85
CA VAL A 18 36.60 -6.05 15.82
C VAL A 18 36.47 -6.67 14.42
N ALA A 19 36.22 -7.97 14.31
CA ALA A 19 36.08 -8.66 13.02
C ALA A 19 34.69 -8.56 12.38
N GLY A 20 33.71 -7.90 13.02
CA GLY A 20 32.32 -7.82 12.54
C GLY A 20 32.00 -6.65 11.61
N CYS A 21 32.88 -5.66 11.45
CA CYS A 21 32.68 -4.54 10.53
C CYS A 21 33.51 -4.78 9.26
N SER A 22 33.05 -5.71 8.42
CA SER A 22 33.51 -5.75 7.02
C SER A 22 33.07 -4.44 6.38
N ASN A 23 34.03 -3.54 6.13
CA ASN A 23 33.87 -2.44 5.18
C ASN A 23 33.62 -3.07 3.81
N ASN A 24 32.39 -3.52 3.56
CA ASN A 24 31.96 -3.75 2.19
C ASN A 24 32.08 -2.38 1.52
N PRO A 25 32.99 -2.18 0.56
CA PRO A 25 33.02 -0.94 -0.17
C PRO A 25 31.64 -0.81 -0.79
N VAL A 26 30.85 0.14 -0.29
CA VAL A 26 29.69 0.66 -1.00
C VAL A 26 30.33 1.35 -2.20
N GLY A 27 30.58 0.57 -3.26
CA GLY A 27 31.09 1.11 -4.50
C GLY A 27 30.13 2.21 -4.91
N ASP A 28 30.68 3.37 -5.30
CA ASP A 28 29.87 4.45 -5.85
C ASP A 28 28.91 3.86 -6.86
N LYS A 29 27.60 4.03 -6.62
CA LYS A 29 26.51 3.61 -7.52
C LYS A 29 26.71 4.36 -8.85
N THR A 30 27.59 3.84 -9.69
CA THR A 30 27.74 4.26 -11.09
C THR A 30 26.69 3.52 -11.89
N SER A 31 25.42 3.84 -11.59
CA SER A 31 24.29 3.46 -12.43
C SER A 31 24.38 4.26 -13.72
N SER A 32 25.26 3.85 -14.63
CA SER A 32 25.17 4.33 -16.01
C SER A 32 23.97 3.64 -16.63
N THR A 33 22.80 4.29 -16.56
CA THR A 33 21.56 3.78 -17.17
C THR A 33 21.81 3.54 -18.65
N ASN A 34 21.89 2.26 -19.03
CA ASN A 34 22.17 1.89 -20.41
C ASN A 34 20.86 1.58 -21.12
N ILE A 35 20.27 2.61 -21.72
CA ILE A 35 18.99 2.54 -22.44
C ILE A 35 19.01 1.50 -23.57
N SER A 36 20.19 1.21 -24.14
CA SER A 36 20.29 0.21 -25.21
C SER A 36 20.16 -1.23 -24.71
N THR A 37 20.23 -1.45 -23.40
CA THR A 37 19.99 -2.78 -22.80
C THR A 37 18.50 -2.95 -22.49
N GLU A 38 18.05 -4.20 -22.52
CA GLU A 38 16.63 -4.54 -22.37
C GLU A 38 15.97 -3.99 -21.10
N PHE A 39 16.75 -3.90 -20.01
CA PHE A 39 16.34 -3.48 -18.67
C PHE A 39 17.17 -2.29 -18.13
N GLY A 40 17.65 -1.39 -19.00
CA GLY A 40 18.28 -0.14 -18.57
C GLY A 40 19.59 -0.30 -17.77
N GLY A 41 20.23 -1.46 -17.83
CA GLY A 41 21.47 -1.79 -17.10
C GLY A 41 21.26 -2.62 -15.83
N PHE A 42 20.01 -2.85 -15.40
CA PHE A 42 19.71 -3.72 -14.27
C PHE A 42 19.97 -5.19 -14.60
N THR A 43 20.50 -5.93 -13.62
CA THR A 43 20.84 -7.36 -13.75
C THR A 43 20.09 -8.19 -12.71
N THR A 44 20.15 -9.51 -12.86
CA THR A 44 19.50 -10.50 -11.98
C THR A 44 20.34 -10.87 -10.76
N SER A 45 21.46 -10.17 -10.50
CA SER A 45 22.29 -10.43 -9.32
C SER A 45 21.58 -10.00 -8.03
N ASN A 46 21.99 -10.54 -6.89
CA ASN A 46 21.55 -10.01 -5.60
C ASN A 46 22.15 -8.62 -5.35
N GLU A 47 21.53 -7.90 -4.43
CA GLU A 47 21.94 -6.56 -3.98
C GLU A 47 22.15 -6.57 -2.46
N ALA A 48 22.69 -5.48 -1.92
CA ALA A 48 22.57 -5.24 -0.48
C ALA A 48 21.08 -5.03 -0.11
N PRO A 49 20.66 -5.39 1.12
CA PRO A 49 19.34 -5.02 1.63
C PRO A 49 19.04 -3.54 1.39
N ALA A 50 17.82 -3.22 0.95
CA ALA A 50 17.41 -1.87 0.55
C ALA A 50 18.34 -1.21 -0.48
N PHE A 51 19.02 -1.98 -1.34
CA PHE A 51 20.04 -1.50 -2.27
C PHE A 51 21.18 -0.71 -1.58
N GLY A 52 21.44 -1.00 -0.31
CA GLY A 52 22.41 -0.30 0.52
C GLY A 52 21.95 1.07 1.02
N ASP A 53 20.68 1.44 0.82
CA ASP A 53 20.13 2.71 1.26
C ASP A 53 19.71 2.64 2.75
N PRO A 54 20.41 3.33 3.67
CA PRO A 54 20.09 3.30 5.09
C PRO A 54 18.76 3.98 5.42
N THR A 55 18.34 4.98 4.64
CA THR A 55 17.07 5.68 4.85
C THR A 55 15.92 4.75 4.51
N LEU A 56 15.97 4.11 3.34
CA LEU A 56 14.94 3.16 2.92
C LEU A 56 14.87 1.95 3.88
N SER A 57 16.03 1.48 4.36
CA SER A 57 16.09 0.43 5.37
C SER A 57 15.52 0.85 6.73
N ALA A 58 15.68 2.11 7.14
CA ALA A 58 15.12 2.62 8.39
C ALA A 58 13.60 2.77 8.29
N GLU A 59 13.09 3.29 7.17
CA GLU A 59 11.66 3.45 6.91
C GLU A 59 10.91 2.10 6.91
N ALA A 60 11.56 1.03 6.46
CA ALA A 60 11.02 -0.33 6.53
C ALA A 60 10.67 -0.77 7.96
N GLY A 61 11.41 -0.31 8.97
CA GLY A 61 11.19 -0.64 10.38
C GLY A 61 10.00 0.09 11.02
N SER A 62 9.45 1.11 10.36
CA SER A 62 8.36 1.92 10.91
C SER A 62 6.99 1.22 10.89
N GLU A 63 6.82 0.17 10.09
CA GLU A 63 5.56 -0.56 10.01
C GLU A 63 5.57 -1.80 10.91
N VAL A 64 4.76 -1.78 11.97
CA VAL A 64 4.71 -2.86 12.96
C VAL A 64 3.48 -3.72 12.74
N ALA A 65 3.69 -5.03 12.61
CA ALA A 65 2.59 -5.99 12.49
C ALA A 65 1.77 -6.03 13.79
N VAL A 66 0.45 -6.04 13.65
CA VAL A 66 -0.50 -6.13 14.76
C VAL A 66 -1.03 -7.56 14.84
N ASN A 67 -0.91 -8.16 16.03
CA ASN A 67 -1.56 -9.43 16.32
C ASN A 67 -3.00 -9.16 16.80
N ASP A 68 -3.89 -8.84 15.88
CA ASP A 68 -5.29 -8.54 16.20
C ASP A 68 -6.01 -9.82 16.69
N PRO A 69 -6.63 -9.83 17.88
CA PRO A 69 -7.30 -11.01 18.43
C PRO A 69 -8.42 -11.54 17.51
N LEU A 70 -9.01 -10.69 16.68
CA LEU A 70 -10.06 -11.10 15.73
C LEU A 70 -9.54 -12.03 14.63
N ALA A 71 -8.23 -12.08 14.38
CA ALA A 71 -7.62 -13.02 13.42
C ALA A 71 -7.87 -14.49 13.80
N THR A 72 -8.15 -14.76 15.08
CA THR A 72 -8.41 -16.12 15.60
C THR A 72 -9.88 -16.37 15.90
N ALA A 73 -10.75 -15.35 15.71
CA ALA A 73 -12.17 -15.48 16.00
C ALA A 73 -12.84 -16.41 14.96
N PRO A 74 -13.78 -17.29 15.36
CA PRO A 74 -14.51 -18.16 14.43
C PRO A 74 -15.18 -17.42 13.27
N ARG A 75 -15.62 -16.17 13.51
CA ARG A 75 -16.23 -15.30 12.50
C ARG A 75 -15.26 -14.90 11.38
N PHE A 76 -13.97 -14.72 11.69
CA PHE A 76 -12.97 -14.45 10.67
C PHE A 76 -12.83 -15.66 9.75
N SER A 77 -12.69 -16.87 10.33
CA SER A 77 -12.61 -18.12 9.57
C SER A 77 -13.84 -18.36 8.69
N SER A 78 -15.05 -17.97 9.12
CA SER A 78 -16.23 -18.09 8.26
C SER A 78 -16.20 -17.12 7.07
N LEU A 79 -15.74 -15.88 7.27
CA LEU A 79 -15.74 -14.86 6.23
C LEU A 79 -14.64 -15.10 5.19
N ILE A 80 -13.43 -15.47 5.62
CA ILE A 80 -12.32 -15.71 4.68
C ILE A 80 -12.52 -16.94 3.79
N ASN A 81 -13.36 -17.88 4.23
CA ASN A 81 -13.68 -19.09 3.47
C ASN A 81 -15.01 -18.98 2.70
N ASP A 82 -15.75 -17.88 2.84
CA ASP A 82 -16.98 -17.64 2.07
C ASP A 82 -16.62 -16.96 0.74
N PRO A 83 -16.75 -17.65 -0.42
CA PRO A 83 -16.39 -17.08 -1.71
C PRO A 83 -17.28 -15.90 -2.12
N ASN A 84 -18.38 -15.64 -1.41
CA ASN A 84 -19.28 -14.52 -1.66
C ASN A 84 -19.08 -13.36 -0.68
N ALA A 85 -18.17 -13.48 0.29
CA ALA A 85 -17.80 -12.35 1.12
C ALA A 85 -17.02 -11.33 0.28
N GLY A 86 -17.24 -10.05 0.50
CA GLY A 86 -16.35 -9.01 -0.02
C GLY A 86 -15.10 -8.93 0.85
N LEU A 87 -13.92 -8.94 0.23
CA LEU A 87 -12.65 -8.76 0.94
C LEU A 87 -11.95 -7.52 0.38
N TYR A 88 -11.61 -6.58 1.24
CA TYR A 88 -10.93 -5.35 0.85
C TYR A 88 -9.71 -5.15 1.71
N HIS A 89 -8.67 -4.56 1.13
CA HIS A 89 -7.57 -3.98 1.89
C HIS A 89 -7.79 -2.47 1.95
N PHE A 90 -7.63 -1.87 3.12
CA PHE A 90 -7.71 -0.44 3.34
C PHE A 90 -6.48 0.03 4.10
N ARG A 91 -5.86 1.11 3.61
CA ARG A 91 -4.73 1.78 4.24
C ARG A 91 -5.01 3.26 4.31
N ALA A 92 -4.78 3.83 5.49
CA ALA A 92 -4.80 5.27 5.69
C ALA A 92 -3.49 5.69 6.36
N VAL A 93 -2.86 6.73 5.81
CA VAL A 93 -1.66 7.37 6.36
C VAL A 93 -1.96 8.85 6.52
N TRP A 94 -1.69 9.43 7.68
CA TRP A 94 -2.03 10.81 8.02
C TRP A 94 -0.86 11.55 8.64
N GLY A 95 -0.90 12.89 8.63
CA GLY A 95 0.17 13.76 9.13
C GLY A 95 0.95 14.41 7.99
N HIS A 96 2.23 14.66 8.20
CA HIS A 96 3.13 15.14 7.16
C HIS A 96 3.67 13.95 6.38
N LEU A 97 3.10 13.70 5.19
CA LEU A 97 3.55 12.64 4.27
C LEU A 97 5.01 12.80 3.82
N ARG A 98 5.64 13.91 4.17
CA ARG A 98 7.07 14.16 4.06
C ARG A 98 7.60 14.58 5.41
N TYR A 99 8.82 14.18 5.71
CA TYR A 99 9.53 14.69 6.87
C TYR A 99 9.63 16.23 6.82
N ASP A 100 9.09 16.89 7.83
CA ASP A 100 9.16 18.35 8.01
C ASP A 100 9.67 18.68 9.41
N SER A 101 10.98 18.90 9.53
CA SER A 101 11.62 19.27 10.79
C SER A 101 11.17 20.61 11.37
N THR A 102 10.43 21.43 10.61
CA THR A 102 9.97 22.74 11.09
C THR A 102 8.71 22.62 11.95
N VAL A 103 8.03 21.47 11.91
CA VAL A 103 6.84 21.17 12.71
C VAL A 103 7.27 20.90 14.15
N THR A 104 6.85 21.76 15.06
CA THR A 104 7.19 21.67 16.50
C THR A 104 5.99 21.41 17.39
N ILE A 105 4.77 21.52 16.86
CA ILE A 105 3.52 21.31 17.59
C ILE A 105 2.88 20.03 17.07
N PRO A 106 2.69 18.99 17.90
CA PRO A 106 2.01 17.77 17.48
C PRO A 106 0.57 18.05 17.07
N THR A 107 0.13 17.41 15.98
CA THR A 107 -1.27 17.41 15.56
C THR A 107 -1.97 16.20 16.19
N ASN A 108 -3.14 16.41 16.80
CA ASN A 108 -3.94 15.32 17.33
C ASN A 108 -4.72 14.62 16.19
N TRP A 109 -4.46 13.33 16.04
CA TRP A 109 -5.08 12.44 15.06
C TRP A 109 -5.89 11.31 15.68
N ASP A 110 -6.24 11.42 16.97
CA ASP A 110 -7.16 10.51 17.64
C ASP A 110 -8.40 10.29 16.78
N GLY A 111 -8.80 9.04 16.62
CA GLY A 111 -9.70 8.67 15.55
C GLY A 111 -10.29 7.29 15.63
N SER A 112 -11.12 6.99 14.63
CA SER A 112 -11.75 5.70 14.46
C SER A 112 -11.94 5.32 12.99
N LEU A 113 -12.01 4.02 12.75
CA LEU A 113 -12.43 3.39 11.52
C LEU A 113 -13.64 2.52 11.85
N THR A 114 -14.77 2.76 11.17
CA THR A 114 -16.03 2.08 11.45
C THR A 114 -16.67 1.53 10.18
N LEU A 115 -16.83 0.21 10.13
CA LEU A 115 -17.55 -0.50 9.07
C LEU A 115 -19.00 -0.72 9.50
N THR A 116 -19.99 -0.33 8.70
CA THR A 116 -21.41 -0.49 9.11
C THR A 116 -21.83 -1.95 9.30
N ARG A 117 -21.15 -2.88 8.60
CA ARG A 117 -21.36 -4.32 8.73
C ARG A 117 -20.13 -5.09 8.26
N GLY A 118 -19.66 -6.01 9.10
CA GLY A 118 -18.61 -6.97 8.70
C GLY A 118 -17.65 -7.27 9.84
N LEU A 119 -16.38 -7.33 9.49
CA LEU A 119 -15.26 -7.44 10.41
C LEU A 119 -14.08 -6.64 9.86
N GLU A 120 -13.44 -5.88 10.74
CA GLU A 120 -12.20 -5.15 10.48
C GLU A 120 -11.06 -5.86 11.20
N LEU A 121 -9.97 -6.12 10.48
CA LEU A 121 -8.79 -6.78 11.02
C LEU A 121 -7.56 -5.90 10.84
N VAL A 122 -7.03 -5.36 11.94
CA VAL A 122 -5.84 -4.53 11.88
C VAL A 122 -4.63 -5.40 11.57
N ARG A 123 -3.95 -5.10 10.46
CA ARG A 123 -2.73 -5.80 10.04
C ARG A 123 -1.49 -5.11 10.55
N ARG A 124 -1.45 -3.78 10.47
CA ARG A 124 -0.27 -2.99 10.83
C ARG A 124 -0.66 -1.64 11.41
N VAL A 125 0.19 -1.16 12.31
CA VAL A 125 0.35 0.27 12.59
C VAL A 125 1.57 0.78 11.82
N ILE A 126 1.50 2.01 11.35
CA ILE A 126 2.50 2.63 10.50
C ILE A 126 3.04 3.83 11.26
N ALA A 127 4.33 3.81 11.58
CA ALA A 127 5.10 4.94 12.10
C ALA A 127 4.66 5.56 13.44
N PHE A 128 3.69 4.96 14.14
CA PHE A 128 3.18 5.39 15.46
C PHE A 128 4.31 5.89 16.39
N GLU A 129 4.18 7.15 16.83
CA GLU A 129 5.13 7.82 17.70
C GLU A 129 5.00 7.33 19.17
N PRO A 130 5.97 7.62 20.06
CA PRO A 130 5.85 7.27 21.47
C PRO A 130 4.63 7.92 22.15
N GLY A 131 3.65 7.10 22.50
CA GLY A 131 2.37 7.55 23.08
C GLY A 131 1.18 7.12 22.23
N ASP A 132 1.42 6.82 20.95
CA ASP A 132 0.40 6.38 20.02
C ASP A 132 0.04 4.91 20.27
N SER A 133 -1.24 4.59 20.14
CA SER A 133 -1.71 3.22 20.36
C SER A 133 -3.08 2.98 19.75
N LEU A 134 -3.33 1.72 19.39
CA LEU A 134 -4.69 1.24 19.17
C LEU A 134 -5.40 1.13 20.52
N LEU A 135 -6.64 1.60 20.61
CA LEU A 135 -7.46 1.45 21.80
C LEU A 135 -8.01 0.01 21.88
N PRO A 136 -8.39 -0.47 23.08
CA PRO A 136 -8.97 -1.80 23.24
C PRO A 136 -10.21 -2.01 22.35
N ARG A 137 -10.26 -3.14 21.64
CA ARG A 137 -11.37 -3.48 20.74
C ARG A 137 -12.67 -3.67 21.53
N THR A 138 -13.70 -2.91 21.18
CA THR A 138 -15.06 -3.03 21.75
C THR A 138 -16.05 -3.69 20.80
N SER A 139 -15.76 -3.68 19.49
CA SER A 139 -16.58 -4.27 18.43
C SER A 139 -15.69 -4.80 17.28
N PRO A 140 -16.11 -5.85 16.54
CA PRO A 140 -15.41 -6.28 15.32
C PRO A 140 -15.46 -5.26 14.18
N THR A 141 -16.28 -4.21 14.28
CA THR A 141 -16.49 -3.20 13.24
C THR A 141 -16.09 -1.78 13.66
N LEU A 142 -15.31 -1.64 14.74
CA LEU A 142 -14.85 -0.34 15.23
C LEU A 142 -13.41 -0.40 15.71
N ILE A 143 -12.48 0.11 14.91
CA ILE A 143 -11.08 0.37 15.33
C ILE A 143 -11.02 1.79 15.87
N GLU A 144 -10.39 1.97 17.02
CA GLU A 144 -10.12 3.30 17.59
C GLU A 144 -8.63 3.40 17.91
N TRP A 145 -8.07 4.60 17.84
CA TRP A 145 -6.67 4.87 18.17
C TRP A 145 -6.50 6.23 18.82
N ALA A 146 -5.41 6.35 19.59
CA ALA A 146 -4.84 7.62 20.00
C ALA A 146 -3.55 7.85 19.21
N SER A 147 -3.40 9.01 18.57
CA SER A 147 -2.24 9.34 17.74
C SER A 147 -1.94 10.83 17.78
N GLN A 148 -0.67 11.17 18.00
CA GLN A 148 -0.15 12.52 17.90
C GLN A 148 1.08 12.53 17.01
N THR A 149 0.97 13.20 15.87
CA THR A 149 2.03 13.20 14.86
C THR A 149 2.72 14.55 14.81
N THR A 150 4.05 14.54 14.71
CA THR A 150 4.87 15.76 14.63
C THR A 150 5.42 15.96 13.22
N VAL A 151 6.70 15.64 13.01
CA VAL A 151 7.49 15.94 11.81
C VAL A 151 7.24 14.94 10.68
N SER A 152 6.43 13.91 10.89
CA SER A 152 6.24 12.78 9.97
C SER A 152 4.76 12.44 9.82
N PHE A 153 4.48 11.20 9.45
CA PHE A 153 3.15 10.62 9.32
C PHE A 153 2.99 9.40 10.24
N ASP A 154 1.74 9.08 10.54
CA ASP A 154 1.30 7.81 11.13
C ASP A 154 0.29 7.13 10.22
N GLY A 155 -0.14 5.90 10.55
CA GLY A 155 -1.19 5.25 9.80
C GLY A 155 -1.58 3.86 10.29
N ILE A 156 -2.58 3.28 9.61
CA ILE A 156 -3.01 1.91 9.81
C ILE A 156 -3.23 1.20 8.46
N ALA A 157 -3.05 -0.12 8.47
CA ALA A 157 -3.44 -1.01 7.39
C ALA A 157 -4.41 -2.07 7.94
N VAL A 158 -5.55 -2.24 7.27
CA VAL A 158 -6.70 -2.99 7.75
C VAL A 158 -7.26 -3.86 6.62
N ASP A 159 -7.57 -5.12 6.90
CA ASP A 159 -8.38 -5.94 6.01
C ASP A 159 -9.85 -5.84 6.44
N LEU A 160 -10.74 -5.60 5.48
CA LEU A 160 -12.18 -5.47 5.68
C LEU A 160 -12.88 -6.70 5.10
N PHE A 161 -13.66 -7.38 5.93
CA PHE A 161 -14.44 -8.55 5.55
C PHE A 161 -15.93 -8.21 5.59
N VAL A 162 -16.56 -8.17 4.42
CA VAL A 162 -17.98 -7.84 4.28
C VAL A 162 -18.74 -9.13 3.98
N PRO A 163 -19.66 -9.58 4.85
CA PRO A 163 -20.47 -10.77 4.56
C PRO A 163 -21.31 -10.56 3.30
N PRO A 164 -21.64 -11.64 2.57
CA PRO A 164 -22.49 -11.54 1.38
C PRO A 164 -23.81 -10.83 1.71
N MET A 165 -24.24 -9.96 0.80
CA MET A 165 -25.55 -9.33 0.89
C MET A 165 -26.62 -10.30 0.44
N GLY A 166 -27.11 -11.13 1.36
CA GLY A 166 -28.37 -11.83 1.13
C GLY A 166 -29.54 -10.83 1.11
N PRO A 167 -30.59 -11.07 0.30
CA PRO A 167 -31.83 -10.33 0.46
C PRO A 167 -32.32 -10.49 1.91
N THR A 168 -32.66 -9.39 2.55
CA THR A 168 -33.41 -9.47 3.81
C THR A 168 -34.86 -9.78 3.47
N TYR A 169 -35.35 -10.90 3.98
CA TYR A 169 -36.74 -11.32 3.81
C TYR A 169 -37.57 -10.70 4.93
N ASP A 170 -38.48 -9.80 4.58
CA ASP A 170 -39.52 -9.34 5.47
C ASP A 170 -40.78 -10.18 5.24
N THR A 171 -41.17 -10.98 6.24
CA THR A 171 -42.31 -11.88 6.13
C THR A 171 -43.50 -11.30 6.85
N THR A 172 -44.52 -10.87 6.09
CA THR A 172 -45.81 -10.46 6.65
C THR A 172 -46.81 -11.61 6.47
N ILE A 173 -47.37 -12.09 7.58
CA ILE A 173 -48.48 -13.06 7.56
C ILE A 173 -49.78 -12.27 7.60
N THR A 174 -50.56 -12.35 6.51
CA THR A 174 -51.90 -11.77 6.44
C THR A 174 -52.94 -12.89 6.51
N VAL A 175 -53.89 -12.77 7.43
CA VAL A 175 -55.02 -13.70 7.52
C VAL A 175 -56.12 -13.16 6.62
N VAL A 176 -56.41 -13.89 5.54
CA VAL A 176 -57.52 -13.58 4.64
C VAL A 176 -58.69 -14.47 5.03
N VAL A 177 -59.81 -13.85 5.43
CA VAL A 177 -61.08 -14.56 5.65
C VAL A 177 -61.90 -14.43 4.36
N ASP A 178 -62.30 -15.55 3.77
CA ASP A 178 -63.10 -15.53 2.54
C ASP A 178 -64.59 -15.24 2.83
N SER A 179 -65.40 -15.15 1.77
CA SER A 179 -66.85 -14.89 1.90
C SER A 179 -67.63 -16.01 2.59
N LEU A 180 -67.05 -17.19 2.75
CA LEU A 180 -67.63 -18.35 3.43
C LEU A 180 -67.19 -18.45 4.90
N GLY A 181 -66.25 -17.60 5.33
CA GLY A 181 -65.70 -17.59 6.68
C GLY A 181 -64.44 -18.45 6.85
N ASP A 182 -63.91 -19.01 5.77
CA ASP A 182 -62.68 -19.81 5.81
C ASP A 182 -61.45 -18.90 5.92
N THR A 183 -60.54 -19.25 6.81
CA THR A 183 -59.28 -18.52 7.04
C THR A 183 -58.14 -19.11 6.21
N THR A 184 -57.52 -18.27 5.38
CA THR A 184 -56.29 -18.59 4.66
C THR A 184 -55.16 -17.69 5.16
N ASN A 185 -54.06 -18.29 5.59
CA ASN A 185 -52.83 -17.55 5.91
C ASN A 185 -52.07 -17.28 4.61
N VAL A 186 -51.96 -16.02 4.22
CA VAL A 186 -51.14 -15.56 3.10
C VAL A 186 -49.83 -15.03 3.65
N VAL A 187 -48.73 -15.75 3.38
CA VAL A 187 -47.38 -15.29 3.72
C VAL A 187 -46.88 -14.46 2.54
N VAL A 188 -46.73 -13.16 2.77
CA VAL A 188 -46.05 -12.26 1.84
C VAL A 188 -44.59 -12.20 2.25
N ILE A 189 -43.70 -12.64 1.36
CA ILE A 189 -42.25 -12.52 1.54
C ILE A 189 -41.82 -11.33 0.68
N ASP A 190 -41.55 -10.20 1.33
CA ASP A 190 -40.97 -9.04 0.66
C ASP A 190 -39.44 -9.10 0.76
N THR A 191 -38.77 -8.79 -0.35
CA THR A 191 -37.31 -8.73 -0.40
C THR A 191 -36.90 -7.27 -0.26
N VAL A 192 -36.44 -6.90 0.93
CA VAL A 192 -35.89 -5.57 1.16
C VAL A 192 -34.40 -5.60 0.78
N PRO A 193 -33.91 -4.70 -0.09
CA PRO A 193 -32.49 -4.57 -0.35
C PRO A 193 -31.75 -4.30 0.96
N ALA A 194 -30.64 -5.01 1.19
CA ALA A 194 -29.79 -4.72 2.34
C ALA A 194 -29.30 -3.26 2.25
N ALA A 195 -29.24 -2.57 3.40
CA ALA A 195 -28.62 -1.25 3.47
C ALA A 195 -27.17 -1.32 2.95
N PRO A 196 -26.70 -0.28 2.23
CA PRO A 196 -25.35 -0.25 1.70
C PRO A 196 -24.32 -0.32 2.83
N VAL A 197 -23.23 -1.04 2.60
CA VAL A 197 -22.10 -1.08 3.53
C VAL A 197 -21.21 0.12 3.27
N THR A 198 -20.82 0.80 4.33
CA THR A 198 -19.94 1.97 4.27
C THR A 198 -18.83 1.85 5.29
N LEU A 199 -17.70 2.46 4.98
CA LEU A 199 -16.54 2.60 5.86
C LEU A 199 -16.40 4.07 6.25
N GLU A 200 -16.54 4.40 7.52
CA GLU A 200 -16.30 5.74 8.04
C GLU A 200 -14.88 5.82 8.61
N PHE A 201 -14.08 6.74 8.08
CA PHE A 201 -12.79 7.13 8.64
C PHE A 201 -12.93 8.49 9.32
N LYS A 202 -12.50 8.57 10.58
CA LYS A 202 -12.56 9.78 11.39
C LYS A 202 -11.25 10.00 12.13
N THR A 203 -10.73 11.22 12.09
CA THR A 203 -9.63 11.72 12.92
C THR A 203 -9.99 13.09 13.46
N GLY A 204 -9.14 13.66 14.32
CA GLY A 204 -9.29 15.03 14.81
C GLY A 204 -9.66 16.05 13.72
N PRO A 205 -8.87 16.21 12.64
CA PRO A 205 -9.11 17.24 11.64
C PRO A 205 -9.96 16.80 10.43
N TYR A 206 -10.34 15.51 10.32
CA TYR A 206 -10.97 15.00 9.10
C TYR A 206 -11.98 13.89 9.34
N THR A 207 -13.02 13.84 8.50
CA THR A 207 -13.98 12.72 8.48
C THR A 207 -14.42 12.47 7.05
N ARG A 208 -14.46 11.20 6.65
CA ARG A 208 -14.99 10.76 5.35
C ARG A 208 -15.63 9.39 5.46
N THR A 209 -16.73 9.23 4.74
CA THR A 209 -17.39 7.93 4.53
C THR A 209 -17.12 7.46 3.11
N PHE A 210 -16.75 6.20 2.96
CA PHE A 210 -16.54 5.52 1.68
C PHE A 210 -17.60 4.43 1.49
N THR A 211 -18.07 4.29 0.26
CA THR A 211 -18.89 3.18 -0.20
C THR A 211 -18.02 2.01 -0.67
N LEU A 212 -18.54 0.78 -0.70
CA LEU A 212 -17.76 -0.36 -1.23
C LEU A 212 -17.27 -0.15 -2.67
N PRO A 213 -18.07 0.39 -3.61
CA PRO A 213 -17.58 0.69 -4.96
C PRO A 213 -16.37 1.64 -4.97
N GLU A 214 -16.33 2.65 -4.10
CA GLU A 214 -15.15 3.52 -3.97
C GLU A 214 -13.92 2.75 -3.50
N LEU A 215 -14.09 1.77 -2.60
CA LEU A 215 -12.98 0.99 -2.03
C LEU A 215 -12.32 0.01 -3.02
N VAL A 216 -12.97 -0.34 -4.14
CA VAL A 216 -12.42 -1.29 -5.13
C VAL A 216 -11.11 -0.77 -5.74
N SER A 217 -10.99 0.55 -5.87
CA SER A 217 -9.84 1.21 -6.49
C SER A 217 -9.51 2.57 -5.86
N LEU A 218 -9.72 2.72 -4.55
CA LEU A 218 -9.45 3.98 -3.87
C LEU A 218 -7.93 4.27 -3.88
N ASP A 219 -7.57 5.41 -4.45
CA ASP A 219 -6.22 5.96 -4.40
C ASP A 219 -6.33 7.48 -4.41
N THR A 220 -6.23 8.11 -3.24
CA THR A 220 -6.44 9.56 -3.13
C THR A 220 -5.63 10.16 -2.00
N ILE A 221 -5.18 11.39 -2.21
CA ILE A 221 -4.52 12.21 -1.19
C ILE A 221 -5.39 13.43 -0.90
N VAL A 222 -5.75 13.63 0.36
CA VAL A 222 -6.51 14.78 0.84
C VAL A 222 -5.56 15.70 1.60
N THR A 223 -5.27 16.87 1.06
CA THR A 223 -4.44 17.88 1.71
C THR A 223 -5.27 18.72 2.69
N LEU A 224 -4.75 18.95 3.89
CA LEU A 224 -5.36 19.77 4.94
C LEU A 224 -4.66 21.15 5.05
N SER A 225 -5.14 21.97 5.98
CA SER A 225 -4.67 23.34 6.20
C SER A 225 -3.43 23.36 7.09
N ASP A 226 -2.22 23.28 6.51
CA ASP A 226 -0.88 23.27 7.18
C ASP A 226 0.16 22.40 6.44
N SER A 227 -0.18 21.86 5.27
CA SER A 227 0.63 20.86 4.55
C SER A 227 0.56 19.44 5.14
N SER A 228 -0.25 19.21 6.17
CA SER A 228 -0.68 17.87 6.54
C SER A 228 -1.55 17.30 5.42
N ALA A 229 -1.56 15.99 5.29
CA ALA A 229 -2.41 15.29 4.35
C ALA A 229 -2.82 13.93 4.89
N ILE A 230 -3.84 13.36 4.27
CA ILE A 230 -4.25 11.97 4.48
C ILE A 230 -4.19 11.28 3.13
N ALA A 231 -3.39 10.23 3.03
CA ALA A 231 -3.34 9.35 1.88
C ALA A 231 -4.20 8.12 2.17
N PHE A 232 -5.17 7.86 1.30
CA PHE A 232 -6.00 6.66 1.34
C PHE A 232 -5.63 5.76 0.17
N SER A 233 -5.46 4.48 0.46
CA SER A 233 -5.42 3.43 -0.55
C SER A 233 -6.36 2.30 -0.14
N ALA A 234 -7.21 1.86 -1.05
CA ALA A 234 -7.98 0.64 -0.88
C ALA A 234 -8.12 -0.13 -2.18
N TYR A 235 -8.29 -1.44 -2.04
CA TYR A 235 -8.62 -2.30 -3.17
C TYR A 235 -9.38 -3.54 -2.73
N GLU A 236 -10.17 -4.07 -3.65
CA GLU A 236 -10.77 -5.40 -3.48
C GLU A 236 -9.70 -6.49 -3.66
N ILE A 237 -9.69 -7.44 -2.73
CA ILE A 237 -8.90 -8.66 -2.79
C ILE A 237 -9.79 -9.74 -3.36
N GLU A 238 -9.48 -10.20 -4.56
CA GLU A 238 -10.20 -11.35 -5.11
C GLU A 238 -9.83 -12.62 -4.35
N HIS A 239 -10.78 -13.55 -4.32
CA HIS A 239 -10.58 -14.88 -3.73
C HIS A 239 -9.58 -15.71 -4.54
N ILE A 240 -9.37 -15.37 -5.82
CA ILE A 240 -8.43 -16.08 -6.68
C ILE A 240 -7.00 -15.69 -6.26
N PRO A 241 -6.16 -16.67 -5.90
CA PRO A 241 -4.87 -16.43 -5.28
C PRO A 241 -3.85 -16.03 -6.34
N CYS A 242 -3.92 -14.78 -6.80
CA CYS A 242 -2.79 -14.17 -7.47
C CYS A 242 -2.07 -13.21 -6.52
N PRO A 243 -0.76 -13.39 -6.28
CA PRO A 243 0.02 -12.48 -5.46
C PRO A 243 -0.14 -11.05 -5.97
N ARG A 244 -0.53 -10.16 -5.06
CA ARG A 244 -0.79 -8.75 -5.34
C ARG A 244 -0.31 -7.92 -4.17
N GLY A 245 -0.17 -6.63 -4.36
CA GLY A 245 0.20 -5.74 -3.28
C GLY A 245 0.35 -4.30 -3.75
N ALA A 246 1.12 -3.55 -3.00
CA ALA A 246 1.39 -2.14 -3.25
C ALA A 246 2.90 -1.88 -3.42
N LEU A 247 3.21 -0.75 -4.03
CA LEU A 247 4.55 -0.19 -4.06
C LEU A 247 4.45 1.29 -3.77
N MET A 248 5.41 1.82 -3.04
CA MET A 248 5.46 3.24 -2.71
C MET A 248 6.88 3.69 -2.50
N GLY A 249 7.14 4.98 -2.69
CA GLY A 249 8.41 5.55 -2.34
C GLY A 249 8.66 6.88 -3.02
N HIS A 250 9.93 7.15 -3.27
CA HIS A 250 10.39 8.38 -3.90
C HIS A 250 10.35 8.27 -5.41
N TRP A 251 9.84 9.32 -6.07
CA TRP A 251 9.88 9.49 -7.53
C TRP A 251 10.41 10.89 -7.81
N GLY A 252 11.63 11.02 -8.30
CA GLY A 252 12.23 12.33 -8.47
C GLY A 252 13.48 12.29 -9.33
N PHE A 253 14.31 13.31 -9.17
CA PHE A 253 15.60 13.38 -9.84
C PHE A 253 16.72 13.34 -8.80
N ASP A 254 17.82 12.72 -9.18
CA ASP A 254 19.05 12.73 -8.41
C ASP A 254 19.79 14.09 -8.55
N SER A 255 20.95 14.20 -7.92
CA SER A 255 21.78 15.42 -8.00
C SER A 255 22.35 15.70 -9.39
N THR A 256 22.33 14.73 -10.30
CA THR A 256 22.77 14.84 -11.70
C THR A 256 21.64 15.20 -12.66
N GLY A 257 20.39 15.22 -12.17
CA GLY A 257 19.20 15.42 -12.99
C GLY A 257 18.73 14.15 -13.70
N THR A 258 19.21 12.98 -13.27
CA THR A 258 18.72 11.67 -13.74
C THR A 258 17.46 11.31 -12.98
N GLY A 259 16.40 10.90 -13.69
CA GLY A 259 15.15 10.49 -13.06
C GLY A 259 15.33 9.15 -12.34
N GLU A 260 15.03 9.11 -11.04
CA GLU A 260 15.15 7.94 -10.17
C GLU A 260 13.83 7.64 -9.45
N PHE A 261 13.59 6.37 -9.19
CA PHE A 261 12.55 5.95 -8.26
C PHE A 261 13.05 4.83 -7.36
N ARG A 262 12.74 4.94 -6.07
CA ARG A 262 13.13 3.95 -5.06
C ARG A 262 12.06 3.82 -4.01
N GLY A 263 11.87 2.63 -3.46
CA GLY A 263 10.77 2.42 -2.55
C GLY A 263 10.64 1.03 -1.97
N LYS A 264 9.48 0.81 -1.34
CA LYS A 264 9.10 -0.43 -0.67
C LYS A 264 8.24 -1.28 -1.61
N TRP A 265 8.50 -2.58 -1.62
CA TRP A 265 7.63 -3.60 -2.21
C TRP A 265 6.78 -4.21 -1.11
N ILE A 266 5.47 -4.03 -1.19
CA ILE A 266 4.53 -4.34 -0.11
C ILE A 266 3.58 -5.42 -0.57
N GLY A 267 3.44 -6.47 0.23
CA GLY A 267 2.57 -7.61 -0.03
C GLY A 267 1.09 -7.30 0.13
N ARG A 268 0.28 -8.34 -0.13
CA ARG A 268 -1.19 -8.24 -0.16
C ARG A 268 -1.82 -7.81 1.17
N HIS A 269 -1.15 -8.02 2.30
CA HIS A 269 -1.64 -7.69 3.64
C HIS A 269 -0.87 -6.49 4.24
N GLY A 270 -0.19 -5.71 3.41
CA GLY A 270 0.57 -4.54 3.83
C GLY A 270 1.95 -4.87 4.40
N GLU A 271 2.37 -6.13 4.44
CA GLU A 271 3.70 -6.50 4.90
C GLU A 271 4.77 -6.04 3.93
N LEU A 272 5.89 -5.52 4.43
CA LEU A 272 7.07 -5.30 3.61
C LEU A 272 7.54 -6.66 3.08
N GLN A 273 7.68 -6.81 1.76
CA GLN A 273 8.24 -8.00 1.14
C GLN A 273 9.64 -7.73 0.55
N GLY A 274 9.93 -6.46 0.26
CA GLY A 274 11.19 -6.10 -0.37
C GLY A 274 11.32 -4.62 -0.65
N PHE A 275 12.26 -4.32 -1.53
CA PHE A 275 12.61 -2.97 -1.96
C PHE A 275 12.67 -2.91 -3.48
N LEU A 276 12.51 -1.72 -4.03
CA LEU A 276 12.69 -1.47 -5.45
C LEU A 276 13.57 -0.23 -5.67
N ASP A 277 14.33 -0.25 -6.76
CA ASP A 277 15.19 0.83 -7.22
C ASP A 277 15.18 0.87 -8.75
N GLY A 278 15.29 2.06 -9.33
CA GLY A 278 14.99 2.26 -10.73
C GLY A 278 15.26 3.66 -11.26
N ASN A 279 15.23 3.78 -12.57
CA ASN A 279 15.41 5.02 -13.29
C ASN A 279 14.25 5.23 -14.27
N PHE A 280 13.85 6.49 -14.47
CA PHE A 280 12.91 6.89 -15.50
C PHE A 280 13.50 8.01 -16.36
N MET A 281 13.13 8.02 -17.64
CA MET A 281 13.68 8.98 -18.60
C MET A 281 12.81 9.14 -19.83
N THR A 282 13.22 10.05 -20.70
CA THR A 282 12.69 10.21 -22.06
C THR A 282 13.75 9.72 -23.05
N ASP A 283 13.40 8.78 -23.92
CA ASP A 283 14.34 8.25 -24.92
C ASP A 283 14.51 9.18 -26.13
N SER A 284 15.35 8.78 -27.09
CA SER A 284 15.62 9.56 -28.31
C SER A 284 14.41 9.74 -29.23
N LEU A 285 13.35 8.96 -29.03
CA LEU A 285 12.08 9.06 -29.76
C LEU A 285 11.04 9.88 -28.98
N GLY A 286 11.41 10.46 -27.83
CA GLY A 286 10.49 11.22 -26.99
C GLY A 286 9.58 10.33 -26.12
N ARG A 287 9.83 9.01 -26.05
CA ARG A 287 9.02 8.09 -25.25
C ARG A 287 9.45 8.15 -23.80
N GLN A 288 8.47 8.26 -22.91
CA GLN A 288 8.66 8.27 -21.46
C GLN A 288 8.69 6.82 -20.95
N ILE A 289 9.87 6.35 -20.60
CA ILE A 289 10.13 4.96 -20.20
C ILE A 289 10.76 4.90 -18.81
N PHE A 290 10.58 3.77 -18.13
CA PHE A 290 11.29 3.48 -16.89
C PHE A 290 11.79 2.04 -16.85
N PHE A 291 12.86 1.85 -16.09
CA PHE A 291 13.46 0.55 -15.79
C PHE A 291 13.73 0.44 -14.31
N GLY A 292 13.64 -0.74 -13.75
CA GLY A 292 13.99 -0.96 -12.35
C GLY A 292 14.20 -2.41 -12.01
N LYS A 293 14.41 -2.64 -10.72
CA LYS A 293 14.61 -3.95 -10.12
C LYS A 293 13.94 -3.94 -8.77
N TRP A 294 13.43 -5.10 -8.37
CA TRP A 294 13.02 -5.31 -6.99
C TRP A 294 13.70 -6.54 -6.40
N ILE A 295 13.98 -6.44 -5.12
CA ILE A 295 14.69 -7.41 -4.29
C ILE A 295 13.86 -7.68 -3.05
N ASP A 296 14.02 -8.85 -2.42
CA ASP A 296 13.41 -9.10 -1.12
C ASP A 296 14.10 -8.31 0.01
N GLN A 297 13.62 -8.47 1.24
CA GLN A 297 14.19 -7.77 2.40
C GLN A 297 15.68 -8.10 2.65
N ASN A 298 16.17 -9.25 2.18
CA ASN A 298 17.56 -9.68 2.35
C ASN A 298 18.45 -9.28 1.16
N GLY A 299 17.86 -8.65 0.13
CA GLY A 299 18.55 -8.25 -1.08
C GLY A 299 18.62 -9.33 -2.15
N PHE A 300 17.90 -10.45 -2.01
CA PHE A 300 17.82 -11.44 -3.08
C PHE A 300 16.99 -10.91 -4.24
N PHE A 301 17.47 -11.13 -5.47
CA PHE A 301 16.76 -10.74 -6.68
C PHE A 301 15.38 -11.40 -6.76
N GLN A 302 14.36 -10.62 -7.11
CA GLN A 302 13.00 -11.12 -7.30
C GLN A 302 12.41 -10.78 -8.67
N GLY A 303 12.75 -9.62 -9.25
CA GLY A 303 12.32 -9.30 -10.61
C GLY A 303 12.88 -8.00 -11.18
N LEU A 304 12.80 -7.89 -12.51
CA LEU A 304 13.10 -6.69 -13.28
C LEU A 304 11.80 -5.96 -13.65
N LEU A 305 11.86 -4.64 -13.72
CA LEU A 305 10.73 -3.77 -14.01
C LEU A 305 11.00 -3.01 -15.31
N LYS A 306 9.98 -2.88 -16.16
CA LYS A 306 10.05 -2.09 -17.38
C LYS A 306 8.68 -1.54 -17.73
N GLY A 307 8.60 -0.27 -18.11
CA GLY A 307 7.31 0.33 -18.44
C GLY A 307 7.40 1.74 -18.99
N THR A 308 6.27 2.42 -18.94
CA THR A 308 6.09 3.80 -19.38
C THR A 308 5.51 4.65 -18.26
N TRP A 309 5.71 5.95 -18.35
CA TRP A 309 5.15 6.93 -17.42
C TRP A 309 4.66 8.15 -18.18
N GLY A 310 3.80 8.95 -17.56
CA GLY A 310 3.28 10.17 -18.18
C GLY A 310 2.81 11.19 -17.15
N PRO A 311 2.77 12.49 -17.46
CA PRO A 311 2.26 13.53 -16.56
C PRO A 311 0.72 13.64 -16.57
N HIS A 312 0.13 14.10 -15.45
CA HIS A 312 -1.26 14.55 -15.33
C HIS A 312 -1.32 16.06 -14.95
N PRO A 313 -2.35 16.82 -15.39
CA PRO A 313 -3.39 16.45 -16.35
C PRO A 313 -2.84 16.34 -17.78
N ASN A 314 -3.70 15.88 -18.69
CA ASN A 314 -3.46 15.82 -20.13
C ASN A 314 -2.85 17.11 -20.74
N ARG A 315 -2.40 17.01 -22.00
CA ARG A 315 -1.58 17.98 -22.77
C ARG A 315 -1.96 19.48 -22.71
N HIS A 316 -3.14 19.82 -22.22
CA HIS A 316 -3.65 21.19 -22.11
C HIS A 316 -3.28 21.88 -20.78
N ALA A 317 -2.78 21.15 -19.79
CA ALA A 317 -2.25 21.76 -18.56
C ALA A 317 -0.97 22.55 -18.83
N SER A 318 -0.79 23.69 -18.13
CA SER A 318 0.49 24.40 -18.13
C SER A 318 1.61 23.50 -17.59
N GLU A 319 2.88 23.74 -17.94
CA GLU A 319 4.02 22.96 -17.40
C GLU A 319 4.03 22.93 -15.86
N ARG A 320 3.66 24.05 -15.21
CA ARG A 320 3.48 24.09 -13.76
C ARG A 320 2.31 23.23 -13.29
N GLY A 321 1.22 23.19 -14.06
CA GLY A 321 0.07 22.32 -13.81
C GLY A 321 0.44 20.84 -13.91
N LYS A 322 1.24 20.45 -14.90
CA LYS A 322 1.76 19.09 -15.05
C LYS A 322 2.65 18.68 -13.88
N ILE A 323 3.59 19.55 -13.47
CA ILE A 323 4.47 19.30 -12.33
C ILE A 323 3.66 19.14 -11.03
N ARG A 324 2.62 19.96 -10.82
CA ARG A 324 1.79 19.93 -9.61
C ARG A 324 0.75 18.83 -9.61
N GLY A 325 0.24 18.45 -10.78
CA GLY A 325 -0.74 17.38 -10.96
C GLY A 325 -0.14 15.99 -10.78
N GLY A 326 1.17 15.85 -11.01
CA GLY A 326 1.86 14.58 -10.91
C GLY A 326 1.75 13.81 -12.22
N GLY A 327 1.48 12.52 -12.15
CA GLY A 327 1.38 11.67 -13.32
C GLY A 327 1.09 10.22 -12.97
N TRP A 328 1.21 9.36 -13.97
CA TRP A 328 0.95 7.93 -13.90
C TRP A 328 2.17 7.14 -14.37
N PHE A 329 2.23 5.87 -13.97
CA PHE A 329 3.14 4.88 -14.53
C PHE A 329 2.44 3.55 -14.71
N TYR A 330 2.87 2.80 -15.72
CA TYR A 330 2.42 1.44 -16.02
C TYR A 330 3.61 0.62 -16.49
N GLY A 331 3.76 -0.59 -15.98
CA GLY A 331 4.84 -1.47 -16.40
C GLY A 331 4.58 -2.95 -16.18
N GLN A 332 5.52 -3.73 -16.69
CA GLN A 332 5.57 -5.17 -16.64
C GLN A 332 6.70 -5.60 -15.69
N ILE A 333 6.52 -6.77 -15.09
CA ILE A 333 7.45 -7.38 -14.14
C ILE A 333 7.99 -8.66 -14.78
N PHE A 334 9.31 -8.83 -14.75
CA PHE A 334 10.02 -9.93 -15.41
C PHE A 334 10.84 -10.74 -14.43
N ASN A 335 10.93 -12.05 -14.66
CA ASN A 335 11.80 -12.93 -13.89
C ASN A 335 13.27 -12.88 -14.40
N ALA A 336 14.13 -13.77 -13.89
CA ALA A 336 15.54 -13.83 -14.27
C ALA A 336 15.78 -14.24 -15.75
N ASN A 337 14.80 -14.87 -16.40
CA ASN A 337 14.87 -15.32 -17.79
C ASN A 337 14.23 -14.32 -18.76
N ALA A 338 13.85 -13.13 -18.28
CA ALA A 338 13.07 -12.15 -19.02
C ALA A 338 11.66 -12.63 -19.44
N ASP A 339 11.10 -13.63 -18.76
CA ASP A 339 9.68 -13.95 -18.90
C ASP A 339 8.85 -12.95 -18.09
N GLN A 340 7.78 -12.42 -18.68
CA GLN A 340 6.82 -11.59 -17.96
C GLN A 340 6.07 -12.43 -16.93
N ILE A 341 6.17 -12.02 -15.66
CA ILE A 341 5.51 -12.66 -14.51
C ILE A 341 4.47 -11.76 -13.84
N GLY A 342 4.30 -10.51 -14.29
CA GLY A 342 3.35 -9.61 -13.67
C GLY A 342 3.24 -8.25 -14.32
N VAL A 343 2.47 -7.38 -13.67
CA VAL A 343 2.27 -5.98 -14.05
C VAL A 343 2.21 -5.10 -12.81
N LEU A 344 2.51 -3.82 -13.00
CA LEU A 344 2.37 -2.77 -12.00
C LEU A 344 1.81 -1.51 -12.64
N LYS A 345 1.11 -0.71 -11.84
CA LYS A 345 0.64 0.61 -12.24
C LYS A 345 0.47 1.51 -11.03
N GLY A 346 0.39 2.81 -11.24
CA GLY A 346 0.12 3.75 -10.17
C GLY A 346 0.32 5.19 -10.59
N HIS A 347 0.45 6.05 -9.59
CA HIS A 347 0.59 7.49 -9.74
C HIS A 347 1.84 7.99 -9.05
N TYR A 348 2.40 9.07 -9.59
CA TYR A 348 3.47 9.81 -8.93
C TYR A 348 3.07 11.27 -8.82
N LYS A 349 3.67 11.96 -7.84
CA LYS A 349 3.54 13.40 -7.69
C LYS A 349 4.92 13.99 -7.52
N GLY A 350 5.33 14.76 -8.53
CA GLY A 350 6.51 15.61 -8.42
C GLY A 350 6.32 16.65 -7.32
N SER A 351 7.41 17.05 -6.66
CA SER A 351 7.39 18.21 -5.78
C SER A 351 7.92 19.45 -6.50
N GLU A 352 7.70 20.63 -5.92
CA GLU A 352 8.31 21.88 -6.42
C GLU A 352 9.85 21.80 -6.45
N SER A 353 10.44 20.96 -5.60
CA SER A 353 11.84 20.52 -5.71
C SER A 353 11.87 19.16 -6.41
N LEU A 354 12.61 19.07 -7.52
CA LEU A 354 12.79 17.85 -8.33
C LEU A 354 13.16 16.60 -7.51
N ASN A 355 13.76 16.79 -6.33
CA ASN A 355 14.29 15.71 -5.50
C ASN A 355 13.29 15.17 -4.46
N ASN A 356 12.06 15.68 -4.35
CA ASN A 356 11.14 15.29 -3.26
C ASN A 356 9.81 14.70 -3.75
N GLY A 357 9.72 14.19 -4.97
CA GLY A 357 8.50 13.56 -5.44
C GLY A 357 8.25 12.21 -4.77
N PHE A 358 7.00 11.75 -4.86
CA PHE A 358 6.54 10.49 -4.26
C PHE A 358 5.77 9.70 -5.32
N PHE A 359 5.79 8.37 -5.23
CA PHE A 359 4.89 7.51 -6.00
C PHE A 359 4.15 6.53 -5.11
N TRP A 360 2.98 6.14 -5.60
CA TRP A 360 2.17 5.05 -5.09
C TRP A 360 1.71 4.18 -6.26
N GLY A 361 1.64 2.87 -6.06
CA GLY A 361 1.09 1.99 -7.05
C GLY A 361 0.72 0.63 -6.50
N ARG A 362 0.22 -0.21 -7.39
CA ARG A 362 -0.18 -1.58 -7.16
C ARG A 362 0.63 -2.50 -8.07
N TRP A 363 0.75 -3.75 -7.67
CA TRP A 363 1.36 -4.79 -8.49
C TRP A 363 0.59 -6.09 -8.36
N LYS A 364 0.71 -6.95 -9.38
CA LYS A 364 0.23 -8.33 -9.35
C LYS A 364 1.20 -9.26 -10.08
N LEU A 365 1.38 -10.48 -9.57
CA LEU A 365 2.28 -11.51 -10.11
C LEU A 365 1.50 -12.78 -10.40
N ASN A 366 1.88 -13.50 -11.46
CA ASN A 366 1.42 -14.84 -11.82
C ASN A 366 -0.11 -15.00 -11.89
N CYS A 367 -0.86 -13.93 -12.20
CA CYS A 367 -2.32 -14.01 -12.35
C CYS A 367 -2.69 -14.65 -13.71
N PRO A 368 -3.62 -15.62 -13.75
CA PRO A 368 -4.16 -16.12 -15.01
C PRO A 368 -4.71 -14.97 -15.85
N GLY A 369 -4.23 -14.80 -17.07
CA GLY A 369 -4.72 -13.72 -17.93
C GLY A 369 -4.13 -12.34 -17.66
N ALA A 370 -3.09 -12.17 -16.82
CA ALA A 370 -2.28 -10.95 -16.86
C ALA A 370 -1.63 -10.80 -18.26
N PRO A 371 -1.72 -9.64 -18.93
CA PRO A 371 -2.24 -8.34 -18.48
C PRO A 371 -3.73 -8.03 -18.77
N GLY A 372 -4.49 -8.94 -19.37
CA GLY A 372 -5.83 -8.70 -19.94
C GLY A 372 -7.04 -8.80 -19.01
N GLU A 373 -6.88 -9.05 -17.71
CA GLU A 373 -8.00 -9.04 -16.76
C GLU A 373 -8.32 -7.60 -16.34
N ASP A 374 -9.58 -7.18 -16.50
CA ASP A 374 -10.08 -5.82 -16.22
C ASP A 374 -10.27 -5.58 -14.71
N ASP A 375 -9.20 -5.76 -13.94
CA ASP A 375 -9.14 -5.48 -12.49
C ASP A 375 -8.68 -4.05 -12.20
N GLY A 376 -8.86 -3.17 -13.19
CA GLY A 376 -8.28 -1.85 -13.23
C GLY A 376 -6.76 -1.83 -13.44
N MET A 377 -6.02 -2.94 -13.41
CA MET A 377 -4.56 -2.97 -13.65
C MET A 377 -4.19 -3.07 -15.13
N GLY A 378 -5.14 -2.83 -16.04
CA GLY A 378 -4.88 -2.71 -17.47
C GLY A 378 -4.04 -1.48 -17.82
N GLU A 379 -3.57 -1.41 -19.06
CA GLU A 379 -2.99 -0.16 -19.59
C GLU A 379 -4.03 0.96 -19.47
N PRO A 380 -3.63 2.17 -19.01
CA PRO A 380 -4.52 3.32 -19.02
C PRO A 380 -5.08 3.52 -20.42
N ARG A 381 -6.42 3.50 -20.58
CA ARG A 381 -7.03 3.85 -21.87
C ARG A 381 -6.97 5.37 -22.00
N GLU A 382 -6.70 5.86 -23.21
CA GLU A 382 -6.81 7.29 -23.50
C GLU A 382 -8.26 7.74 -23.19
N GLY A 383 -8.46 8.41 -22.05
CA GLY A 383 -9.76 8.94 -21.63
C GLY A 383 -10.25 8.56 -20.23
N ASP A 384 -9.55 7.70 -19.48
CA ASP A 384 -9.96 7.29 -18.11
C ASP A 384 -9.59 8.32 -17.01
N ASP A 385 -9.34 9.58 -17.36
CA ASP A 385 -8.74 10.62 -16.49
C ASP A 385 -9.76 11.57 -15.81
N ASP A 386 -10.99 11.12 -15.56
CA ASP A 386 -12.05 11.95 -14.95
C ASP A 386 -12.07 11.91 -13.41
#